data_AF-A0A257TUJ1-F1
#
_entry.id   AF-A0A257TUJ1-F1
#
_cell.length_a   1.000
_cell.length_b   1.000
_cell.length_c   1.000
_cell.angle_alpha   90.00
_cell.angle_beta   90.00
_cell.angle_gamma   90.00
#
_symmetry.space_group_name_H-M   'P 1'
#
loop_
_entity.id
_entity.type
_entity.pdbx_description
1 polymer ?
#
loop_
_entity_poly.entity_id
_entity_poly.type
_entity_poly.pdbx_seq_one_letter_code
_entity_poly.pdbx_strand_id
1 'polypeptide(L)'
;RHRPEDILPFARAVLRRGRRQAQGRATLTDEAGRLLTAYPWPGNFRELEAALTRARMRGGEGTIGPADLGLPAHAWPAVAGLAAERMAPLVEVERLYALWVLAAERGNVSRAAAVLGISRRTLIRWRRDE
;
A
#
# COMPACT_ATOMS: atom_id res chain seq x y z
N ARG A 1 13.41 -3.24 -18.06
CA ARG A 1 12.81 -4.05 -16.96
C ARG A 1 13.88 -4.17 -15.87
N HIS A 2 13.66 -3.60 -14.70
CA HIS A 2 14.63 -3.67 -13.61
C HIS A 2 14.63 -5.05 -12.96
N ARG A 3 15.77 -5.49 -12.42
CA ARG A 3 15.81 -6.75 -11.68
C ARG A 3 15.17 -6.53 -10.31
N PRO A 4 14.32 -7.44 -9.83
CA PRO A 4 13.67 -7.30 -8.51
C PRO A 4 14.67 -7.06 -7.37
N GLU A 5 15.86 -7.65 -7.50
CA GLU A 5 17.01 -7.54 -6.61
C GLU A 5 17.59 -6.12 -6.50
N ASP A 6 17.37 -5.23 -7.49
CA ASP A 6 17.81 -3.82 -7.44
C ASP A 6 16.81 -2.91 -6.72
N ILE A 7 15.55 -3.35 -6.54
CA ILE A 7 14.46 -2.53 -6.01
C ILE A 7 14.73 -2.14 -4.55
N LEU A 8 15.05 -3.11 -3.68
CA LEU A 8 15.25 -2.86 -2.27
C LEU A 8 16.51 -2.01 -1.98
N PRO A 9 17.68 -2.28 -2.59
CA PRO A 9 18.85 -1.42 -2.46
C PRO A 9 18.55 0.03 -2.90
N PHE A 10 17.89 0.22 -4.03
CA PHE A 10 17.49 1.54 -4.52
C PHE A 10 16.53 2.23 -3.54
N ALA A 11 15.49 1.52 -3.08
CA ALA A 11 14.50 2.06 -2.17
C ALA A 11 15.14 2.55 -0.86
N ARG A 12 16.03 1.75 -0.28
CA ARG A 12 16.78 2.11 0.93
C ARG A 12 17.67 3.34 0.70
N ALA A 13 18.29 3.46 -0.48
CA ALA A 13 19.12 4.61 -0.82
C ALA A 13 18.30 5.91 -0.93
N VAL A 14 17.12 5.85 -1.57
CA VAL A 14 16.17 6.98 -1.66
C VAL A 14 15.70 7.40 -0.27
N LEU A 15 15.26 6.46 0.57
CA LEU A 15 14.77 6.76 1.92
C LEU A 15 15.83 7.37 2.83
N ARG A 16 17.11 6.98 2.65
CA ARG A 16 18.26 7.57 3.35
C ARG A 16 18.61 8.99 2.90
N ARG A 17 18.30 9.39 1.65
CA ARG A 17 18.71 10.69 1.06
C ARG A 17 17.79 11.86 1.40
N GLY A 18 16.58 11.62 1.89
CA GLY A 18 15.62 12.70 2.07
C GLY A 18 16.01 13.68 3.18
N ARG A 19 15.95 14.98 2.85
CA ARG A 19 16.65 16.08 3.53
C ARG A 19 16.04 16.64 4.82
N ARG A 20 14.82 16.24 5.22
CA ARG A 20 14.24 16.72 6.49
C ARG A 20 14.84 15.97 7.68
N GLN A 21 15.79 16.60 8.36
CA GLN A 21 16.48 16.11 9.56
C GLN A 21 15.55 15.78 10.75
N ALA A 22 14.29 16.20 10.72
CA ALA A 22 13.31 15.97 11.80
C ALA A 22 12.58 14.60 11.72
N GLN A 23 12.63 13.91 10.57
CA GLN A 23 12.16 12.54 10.43
C GLN A 23 13.39 11.68 10.17
N GLY A 24 13.76 10.83 11.12
CA GLY A 24 14.93 9.95 11.04
C GLY A 24 14.95 9.08 9.77
N ARG A 25 16.00 8.27 9.63
CA ARG A 25 16.18 7.34 8.49
C ARG A 25 14.94 6.47 8.34
N ALA A 26 14.09 6.77 7.36
CA ALA A 26 12.87 6.02 7.15
C ALA A 26 13.19 4.57 6.76
N THR A 27 12.59 3.61 7.46
CA THR A 27 12.72 2.17 7.19
C THR A 27 11.46 1.66 6.51
N LEU A 28 11.56 0.49 5.87
CA LEU A 28 10.42 -0.23 5.30
C LEU A 28 10.06 -1.37 6.25
N THR A 29 8.77 -1.60 6.44
CA THR A 29 8.29 -2.90 6.94
C THR A 29 8.60 -3.99 5.91
N ASP A 30 8.68 -5.25 6.35
CA ASP A 30 8.90 -6.39 5.44
C ASP A 30 7.79 -6.50 4.39
N GLU A 31 6.54 -6.20 4.79
CA GLU A 31 5.38 -6.19 3.91
C GLU A 31 5.50 -5.13 2.82
N ALA A 32 5.92 -3.91 3.18
CA ALA A 32 6.18 -2.85 2.21
C ALA A 32 7.31 -3.26 1.26
N GLY A 33 8.39 -3.88 1.77
CA GLY A 33 9.49 -4.38 0.95
C GLY A 33 9.04 -5.44 -0.07
N ARG A 34 8.22 -6.41 0.36
CA ARG A 34 7.62 -7.42 -0.52
C ARG A 34 6.76 -6.77 -1.60
N LEU A 35 5.94 -5.80 -1.23
CA LEU A 35 5.05 -5.10 -2.15
C LEU A 35 5.83 -4.31 -3.22
N LEU A 36 6.87 -3.59 -2.81
CA LEU A 36 7.74 -2.87 -3.75
C LEU A 36 8.42 -3.81 -4.76
N THR A 37 8.82 -5.00 -4.30
CA THR A 37 9.53 -5.99 -5.14
C THR A 37 8.60 -6.69 -6.12
N ALA A 38 7.35 -6.92 -5.73
CA ALA A 38 6.33 -7.57 -6.55
C ALA A 38 5.72 -6.62 -7.61
N TYR A 39 5.68 -5.31 -7.33
CA TYR A 39 5.09 -4.34 -8.25
C TYR A 39 5.99 -4.11 -9.49
N PRO A 40 5.42 -4.09 -10.72
CA PRO A 40 6.23 -4.07 -11.94
C PRO A 40 6.87 -2.72 -12.29
N TRP A 41 6.51 -1.62 -11.61
CA TRP A 41 7.02 -0.27 -11.87
C TRP A 41 6.96 0.13 -13.37
N PRO A 42 5.75 0.30 -13.94
CA PRO A 42 5.58 0.59 -15.36
C PRO A 42 6.33 1.86 -15.81
N GLY A 43 6.42 2.87 -14.95
CA GLY A 43 7.17 4.10 -15.18
C GLY A 43 8.55 4.11 -14.55
N ASN A 44 9.22 2.95 -14.45
CA ASN A 44 10.61 2.75 -14.04
C ASN A 44 10.97 3.21 -12.61
N PHE A 45 12.26 3.29 -12.28
CA PHE A 45 12.76 3.74 -10.97
C PHE A 45 12.30 5.15 -10.56
N ARG A 46 11.92 6.01 -11.50
CA ARG A 46 11.33 7.33 -11.19
C ARG A 46 9.98 7.21 -10.52
N GLU A 47 9.13 6.27 -10.95
CA GLU A 47 7.88 5.98 -10.25
C GLU A 47 8.13 5.44 -8.83
N LEU A 48 9.12 4.56 -8.68
CA LEU A 48 9.52 4.04 -7.37
C LEU A 48 10.00 5.17 -6.45
N GLU A 49 10.88 6.03 -6.94
CA GLU A 49 11.37 7.18 -6.19
C GLU A 49 10.23 8.13 -5.78
N ALA A 50 9.30 8.42 -6.70
CA ALA A 50 8.15 9.26 -6.43
C ALA A 50 7.21 8.62 -5.38
N ALA A 51 6.96 7.32 -5.47
CA ALA A 51 6.16 6.57 -4.50
C ALA A 51 6.81 6.60 -3.10
N LEU A 52 8.11 6.31 -3.00
CA LEU A 52 8.87 6.36 -1.74
C LEU A 52 8.93 7.76 -1.15
N THR A 53 9.08 8.79 -1.99
CA THR A 53 9.09 10.19 -1.54
C THR A 53 7.74 10.59 -0.95
N ARG A 54 6.63 10.20 -1.60
CA ARG A 54 5.27 10.40 -1.06
C ARG A 54 5.05 9.61 0.23
N ALA A 55 5.48 8.35 0.26
CA ALA A 55 5.38 7.50 1.44
C ALA A 55 6.11 8.10 2.63
N ARG A 56 7.30 8.67 2.41
CA ARG A 56 8.07 9.37 3.46
C ARG A 56 7.39 10.63 3.99
N MET A 57 6.60 11.31 3.18
CA MET A 57 5.79 12.45 3.64
C MET A 57 4.54 12.01 4.44
N ARG A 58 4.07 10.78 4.21
CA ARG A 58 2.90 10.20 4.89
C ARG A 58 3.27 9.48 6.20
N GLY A 59 4.43 8.81 6.23
CA GLY A 59 4.93 8.07 7.39
C GLY A 59 5.46 9.03 8.46
N GLY A 60 4.70 9.18 9.55
CA GLY A 60 5.06 10.06 10.66
C GLY A 60 6.22 9.53 11.53
N GLU A 61 6.26 8.21 11.76
CA GLU A 61 7.15 7.57 12.75
C GLU A 61 8.44 6.97 12.13
N GLY A 62 8.78 7.35 10.90
CA GLY A 62 9.99 6.84 10.24
C GLY A 62 9.92 5.36 9.84
N THR A 63 8.80 4.67 10.03
CA THR A 63 8.57 3.34 9.44
C THR A 63 7.49 3.45 8.37
N ILE A 64 7.78 2.93 7.17
CA ILE A 64 6.89 2.96 6.00
C ILE A 64 6.23 1.59 5.84
N GLY A 65 4.91 1.58 5.98
CA GLY A 65 4.04 0.43 5.74
C GLY A 65 3.51 0.37 4.30
N PRO A 66 2.84 -0.72 3.92
CA PRO A 66 2.19 -0.87 2.62
C PRO A 66 1.22 0.27 2.25
N ALA A 67 0.44 0.75 3.23
CA ALA A 67 -0.52 1.83 3.04
C ALA A 67 0.13 3.17 2.68
N ASP A 68 1.35 3.40 3.16
CA ASP A 68 2.06 4.66 2.92
C ASP A 68 2.56 4.76 1.48
N LEU A 69 2.86 3.62 0.84
CA LEU A 69 3.36 3.54 -0.53
C LEU A 69 2.35 4.09 -1.56
N GLY A 70 1.06 4.05 -1.25
CA GLY A 70 0.01 4.56 -2.14
C GLY A 70 -0.03 3.84 -3.49
N LEU A 71 0.31 2.55 -3.52
CA LEU A 71 0.23 1.72 -4.71
C LEU A 71 -1.23 1.36 -4.99
N PRO A 72 -1.60 1.17 -6.28
CA PRO A 72 -2.96 0.83 -6.66
C PRO A 72 -3.41 -0.50 -6.04
N ALA A 73 -4.72 -0.69 -5.86
CA ALA A 73 -5.28 -1.88 -5.19
C ALA A 73 -4.80 -3.21 -5.78
N HIS A 74 -4.69 -3.31 -7.10
CA HIS A 74 -4.21 -4.52 -7.78
C HIS A 74 -2.73 -4.84 -7.50
N ALA A 75 -1.96 -3.92 -6.93
CA ALA A 75 -0.60 -4.19 -6.48
C ALA A 75 -0.58 -5.04 -5.21
N TRP A 76 -1.65 -5.03 -4.43
CA TRP A 76 -1.73 -5.75 -3.16
C TRP A 76 -1.93 -7.25 -3.40
N PRO A 77 -1.10 -8.13 -2.81
CA PRO A 77 -1.13 -9.56 -3.09
C PRO A 77 -2.51 -10.20 -2.89
N ALA A 78 -3.24 -9.80 -1.84
CA ALA A 78 -4.57 -10.32 -1.58
C ALA A 78 -5.55 -9.97 -2.72
N VAL A 79 -5.57 -8.71 -3.17
CA VAL A 79 -6.44 -8.25 -4.27
C VAL A 79 -6.00 -8.82 -5.61
N ALA A 80 -4.68 -8.93 -5.84
CA ALA A 80 -4.10 -9.51 -7.04
C ALA A 80 -4.41 -11.01 -7.16
N GLY A 81 -4.32 -11.77 -6.06
CA GLY A 81 -4.68 -13.18 -6.01
C GLY A 81 -6.15 -13.39 -6.36
N LEU A 82 -7.03 -12.52 -5.85
CA LEU A 82 -8.45 -12.58 -6.16
C LEU A 82 -8.76 -12.21 -7.62
N ALA A 83 -8.03 -11.25 -8.20
CA ALA A 83 -8.14 -10.93 -9.62
C ALA A 83 -7.59 -12.05 -10.53
N ALA A 84 -6.63 -12.84 -10.03
CA ALA A 84 -6.13 -14.03 -10.72
C ALA A 84 -7.13 -15.20 -10.67
N GLU A 85 -7.94 -15.29 -9.60
CA GLU A 85 -9.12 -16.15 -9.55
C GLU A 85 -10.22 -15.57 -10.44
N ARG A 86 -10.33 -16.11 -11.66
CA ARG A 86 -11.22 -15.58 -12.71
C ARG A 86 -12.70 -15.45 -12.32
N MET A 87 -13.15 -16.07 -11.23
CA MET A 87 -14.54 -16.06 -10.75
C MET A 87 -14.64 -16.10 -9.22
N ALA A 88 -13.90 -15.25 -8.51
CA ALA A 88 -14.10 -15.10 -7.07
C ALA A 88 -15.52 -14.57 -6.75
N PRO A 89 -16.18 -15.03 -5.66
CA PRO A 89 -17.45 -14.48 -5.22
C PRO A 89 -17.37 -12.96 -4.98
N LEU A 90 -18.39 -12.20 -5.41
CA LEU A 90 -18.41 -10.74 -5.25
C LEU A 90 -18.15 -10.30 -3.81
N VAL A 91 -18.69 -11.03 -2.83
CA VAL A 91 -18.50 -10.76 -1.40
C VAL A 91 -17.03 -10.78 -0.98
N GLU A 92 -16.22 -11.63 -1.60
CA GLU A 92 -14.78 -11.72 -1.30
C GLU A 92 -14.01 -10.56 -1.93
N VAL A 93 -14.38 -10.18 -3.16
CA VAL A 93 -13.86 -9.00 -3.87
C VAL A 93 -14.13 -7.74 -3.05
N GLU A 94 -15.38 -7.56 -2.64
CA GLU A 94 -15.82 -6.43 -1.81
C GLU A 94 -15.08 -6.37 -0.48
N ARG A 95 -14.91 -7.52 0.19
CA ARG A 95 -14.19 -7.62 1.47
C ARG A 95 -12.73 -7.22 1.32
N LEU A 96 -12.01 -7.79 0.36
CA LEU A 96 -10.58 -7.48 0.16
C LEU A 96 -10.36 -6.04 -0.27
N TYR A 97 -11.22 -5.51 -1.15
CA TYR A 97 -11.16 -4.11 -1.53
C TYR A 97 -11.43 -3.19 -0.34
N ALA A 98 -12.41 -3.52 0.51
CA ALA A 98 -12.70 -2.76 1.72
C ALA A 98 -11.52 -2.75 2.72
N LEU A 99 -10.85 -3.89 2.90
CA LEU A 99 -9.63 -3.98 3.71
C LEU A 99 -8.50 -3.13 3.13
N TRP A 100 -8.32 -3.14 1.81
CA TRP A 100 -7.35 -2.28 1.13
C TRP A 100 -7.65 -0.79 1.37
N VAL A 101 -8.89 -0.35 1.18
CA VAL A 101 -9.29 1.05 1.42
C VAL A 101 -9.09 1.43 2.89
N LEU A 102 -9.46 0.54 3.82
CA LEU A 102 -9.23 0.77 5.25
C LEU A 102 -7.74 0.96 5.57
N ALA A 103 -6.87 0.12 5.00
CA ALA A 103 -5.43 0.26 5.18
C ALA A 103 -4.92 1.58 4.59
N ALA A 104 -5.33 1.93 3.36
CA ALA A 104 -4.96 3.18 2.69
C ALA A 104 -5.39 4.43 3.48
N GLU A 105 -6.55 4.37 4.14
CA GLU A 105 -7.08 5.43 5.01
C GLU A 105 -6.59 5.31 6.48
N ARG A 106 -5.55 4.49 6.74
CA ARG A 106 -4.94 4.27 8.07
C ARG A 106 -5.96 3.91 9.15
N GLY A 107 -6.89 3.02 8.81
CA GLY A 107 -7.95 2.57 9.71
C GLY A 107 -9.07 3.57 9.93
N ASN A 108 -9.07 4.72 9.24
CA ASN A 108 -10.17 5.69 9.34
C ASN A 108 -11.43 5.17 8.65
N VAL A 109 -12.29 4.51 9.42
CA VAL A 109 -13.52 3.88 8.94
C VAL A 109 -14.46 4.86 8.25
N SER A 110 -14.55 6.11 8.72
CA SER A 110 -15.44 7.11 8.11
C SER A 110 -14.95 7.53 6.72
N ARG A 111 -13.65 7.80 6.57
CA ARG A 111 -13.06 8.12 5.26
C ARG A 111 -13.10 6.92 4.32
N ALA A 112 -12.78 5.72 4.83
CA ALA A 112 -12.84 4.50 4.04
C ALA A 112 -14.25 4.20 3.52
N ALA A 113 -15.27 4.35 4.36
CA ALA A 113 -16.67 4.18 3.96
C ALA A 113 -17.10 5.19 2.88
N ALA A 114 -16.66 6.45 3.00
CA ALA A 114 -16.91 7.47 1.99
C ALA A 114 -16.25 7.13 0.64
N VAL A 115 -15.00 6.66 0.65
CA VAL A 115 -14.29 6.20 -0.56
C VAL A 115 -14.99 5.00 -1.21
N LEU A 116 -15.49 4.07 -0.39
CA LEU A 116 -16.22 2.88 -0.84
C LEU A 116 -17.66 3.18 -1.30
N GLY A 117 -18.19 4.38 -1.05
CA GLY A 117 -19.58 4.73 -1.36
C GLY A 117 -20.62 3.98 -0.52
N ILE A 118 -20.23 3.49 0.67
CA ILE A 118 -21.10 2.73 1.57
C ILE A 118 -21.25 3.42 2.93
N SER A 119 -22.23 2.99 3.73
CA SER A 119 -22.38 3.50 5.09
C SER A 119 -21.25 3.00 6.01
N ARG A 120 -20.83 3.83 6.98
CA ARG A 120 -19.89 3.43 8.04
C ARG A 120 -20.36 2.15 8.76
N ARG A 121 -21.67 1.99 8.96
CA ARG A 121 -22.27 0.79 9.60
C ARG A 121 -22.05 -0.46 8.75
N THR A 122 -22.20 -0.36 7.43
CA THR A 122 -21.94 -1.46 6.49
C THR A 122 -20.49 -1.91 6.58
N LEU A 123 -19.54 -0.95 6.57
CA LEU A 123 -18.11 -1.26 6.66
C LEU A 123 -17.71 -1.90 8.00
N ILE A 124 -18.31 -1.45 9.11
CA ILE A 124 -18.08 -2.07 10.43
C ILE A 124 -18.58 -3.51 10.47
N ARG A 125 -19.73 -3.81 9.84
CA ARG A 125 -20.26 -5.18 9.75
C ARG A 125 -19.27 -6.09 9.02
N TRP A 126 -18.79 -5.68 7.84
CA TRP A 126 -17.81 -6.44 7.07
C TRP A 126 -16.49 -6.72 7.80
N ARG A 127 -16.11 -5.85 8.75
CA ARG A 127 -14.92 -6.07 9.59
C ARG A 127 -15.13 -7.12 10.69
N ARG A 128 -16.37 -7.33 11.16
CA ARG A 128 -16.68 -8.20 12.30
C ARG A 128 -16.95 -9.65 11.93
N ASP A 129 -17.24 -9.94 10.67
CA ASP A 129 -17.49 -11.29 10.17
C ASP A 129 -16.17 -12.10 10.00
N GLU A 130 -15.24 -11.98 10.97
CA GLU A 130 -14.03 -12.81 11.17
C GLU A 130 -14.37 -14.11 11.93
#